data_AF-A0A1S8KI29-F1
#
_entry.id   AF-A0A1S8KI29-F1
#
_cell.length_a   1.000
_cell.length_b   1.000
_cell.length_c   1.000
_cell.angle_alpha   90.00
_cell.angle_beta   90.00
_cell.angle_gamma   90.00
#
_symmetry.space_group_name_H-M   'P 1'
#
loop_
_entity.id
_entity.type
_entity.pdbx_description
1 polymer ?
#
loop_
_entity_poly.entity_id
_entity_poly.type
_entity_poly.pdbx_seq_one_letter_code
_entity_poly.pdbx_strand_id
1 'polypeptide(L)' 'AKFNGVLCGRATWAGSVEPYIKEGEKAAREWLRTTGFENIDELNKVLVKTASPWTDKV' A
#
# COMPACT_ATOMS: atom_id res chain seq x y z
N ALA A 1 -12.05 16.34 -11.89
CA ALA A 1 -11.81 15.09 -12.62
C ALA A 1 -12.01 13.90 -11.67
N LYS A 2 -12.70 12.83 -12.09
CA LYS A 2 -12.79 11.57 -11.32
C LYS A 2 -11.58 10.69 -11.66
N PHE A 3 -10.88 10.19 -10.66
CA PHE A 3 -9.76 9.25 -10.81
C PHE A 3 -10.24 7.80 -10.58
N ASN A 4 -9.51 6.83 -11.14
CA ASN A 4 -9.97 5.44 -11.22
C ASN A 4 -9.15 4.45 -10.39
N GLY A 5 -8.18 4.95 -9.62
CA GLY A 5 -7.27 4.17 -8.81
C GLY A 5 -5.91 4.85 -8.68
N VAL A 6 -4.96 4.15 -8.08
CA VAL A 6 -3.58 4.62 -7.87
C VAL A 6 -2.59 3.48 -8.09
N LEU A 7 -1.36 3.82 -8.46
CA LEU A 7 -0.21 2.92 -8.40
C LEU A 7 0.71 3.38 -7.26
N CYS A 8 0.41 2.92 -6.04
CA CYS A 8 1.14 3.27 -4.84
C CYS A 8 2.21 2.21 -4.51
N GLY A 9 3.43 2.65 -4.18
CA GLY A 9 4.54 1.77 -3.81
C GLY A 9 5.28 2.25 -2.57
N ARG A 10 6.06 3.34 -2.70
CA ARG A 10 6.92 3.84 -1.61
C ARG A 10 6.15 4.17 -0.32
N ALA A 11 4.99 4.81 -0.43
CA ALA A 11 4.20 5.15 0.76
C ALA A 11 3.74 3.90 1.54
N THR A 12 3.62 2.76 0.85
CA THR A 12 3.19 1.52 1.45
C THR A 12 4.39 0.73 1.98
N TRP A 13 5.48 0.58 1.19
CA TRP A 13 6.55 -0.40 1.45
C TRP A 13 7.92 0.18 1.84
N ALA A 14 8.15 1.49 1.78
CA ALA A 14 9.51 2.03 2.00
C ALA A 14 10.08 1.69 3.39
N GLY A 15 9.22 1.60 4.41
CA GLY A 15 9.62 1.24 5.76
C GLY A 15 10.15 -0.18 5.92
N SER A 16 9.87 -1.10 4.98
CA SER A 16 10.40 -2.47 5.05
C SER A 16 11.89 -2.57 4.72
N VAL A 17 12.47 -1.53 4.10
CA VAL A 17 13.87 -1.54 3.65
C VAL A 17 14.83 -1.57 4.85
N GLU A 18 14.55 -0.79 5.88
CA GLU A 18 15.40 -0.73 7.08
C GLU A 18 15.48 -2.07 7.84
N PRO A 19 14.37 -2.73 8.24
CA PRO A 19 14.44 -4.03 8.90
C PRO A 19 15.02 -5.10 7.98
N TYR A 20 14.84 -5.00 6.66
CA TYR A 20 15.49 -5.93 5.73
C TYR A 20 17.01 -5.82 5.78
N ILE A 21 17.56 -4.61 5.72
CA ILE A 21 19.01 -4.37 5.71
C ILE A 21 19.63 -4.67 7.07
N LYS A 22 18.96 -4.32 8.17
CA LYS A 22 19.51 -4.42 9.52
C LYS A 22 19.26 -5.78 10.19
N GLU A 23 18.12 -6.40 9.92
CA GLU A 23 17.62 -7.58 10.67
C GLU A 23 17.29 -8.77 9.76
N GLY A 24 17.41 -8.59 8.45
CA GLY A 24 17.24 -9.64 7.44
C GLY A 24 15.79 -9.91 7.04
N GLU A 25 15.63 -10.94 6.21
CA GLU A 25 14.37 -11.25 5.54
C GLU A 25 13.20 -11.49 6.50
N LYS A 26 13.43 -12.20 7.61
CA LYS A 26 12.37 -12.56 8.55
C LYS A 26 11.75 -11.32 9.20
N ALA A 27 12.56 -10.35 9.60
CA ALA A 27 12.09 -9.10 10.18
C ALA A 27 11.32 -8.25 9.16
N ALA A 28 11.84 -8.14 7.92
CA ALA A 28 11.14 -7.45 6.84
C ALA A 28 9.79 -8.10 6.51
N ARG A 29 9.70 -9.44 6.50
CA ARG A 29 8.43 -10.15 6.31
C ARG A 29 7.43 -9.86 7.42
N GLU A 30 7.88 -9.75 8.66
CA GLU A 30 7.00 -9.39 9.77
C GLU A 30 6.51 -7.95 9.68
N TRP A 31 7.39 -7.02 9.31
CA TRP A 31 7.02 -5.63 9.06
C TRP A 31 5.97 -5.53 7.93
N LEU A 32 6.14 -6.30 6.86
CA LEU A 32 5.17 -6.33 5.76
C LEU A 32 3.80 -6.90 6.18
N ARG A 33 3.76 -7.89 7.07
CA ARG A 33 2.51 -8.48 7.59
C ARG A 33 1.77 -7.58 8.58
N THR A 34 2.47 -6.64 9.20
CA THR A 34 1.93 -5.75 10.24
C THR A 34 1.77 -4.33 9.68
N THR A 35 2.80 -3.50 9.76
CA THR A 35 2.77 -2.10 9.30
C THR A 35 2.50 -1.99 7.80
N GLY A 36 3.10 -2.87 6.99
CA GLY A 36 2.79 -2.90 5.55
C GLY A 36 1.31 -3.17 5.30
N PHE A 37 0.75 -4.19 5.93
CA PHE A 37 -0.67 -4.51 5.81
C PHE A 37 -1.56 -3.33 6.24
N GLU A 38 -1.26 -2.68 7.37
CA GLU A 38 -2.00 -1.50 7.82
C GLU A 38 -1.97 -0.38 6.77
N ASN A 39 -0.79 -0.05 6.22
CA ASN A 39 -0.65 0.99 5.20
C ASN A 39 -1.53 0.73 3.96
N ILE A 40 -1.61 -0.52 3.47
CA ILE A 40 -2.43 -0.83 2.28
C ILE A 40 -3.91 -0.97 2.61
N ASP A 41 -4.26 -1.47 3.78
CA ASP A 41 -5.65 -1.56 4.23
C ASP A 41 -6.26 -0.17 4.41
N GLU A 42 -5.52 0.77 5.00
CA GLU A 42 -5.93 2.17 5.09
C GLU A 42 -6.10 2.81 3.70
N LEU A 43 -5.14 2.61 2.79
CA LEU A 43 -5.24 3.08 1.41
C LEU A 43 -6.49 2.51 0.72
N ASN A 44 -6.76 1.22 0.86
CA ASN A 44 -7.91 0.55 0.27
C ASN A 44 -9.23 1.13 0.81
N LYS A 45 -9.32 1.39 2.13
CA LYS A 45 -10.50 2.05 2.73
C LYS A 45 -10.75 3.45 2.16
N VAL A 46 -9.68 4.20 1.85
CA VAL A 46 -9.80 5.50 1.17
C VAL A 46 -10.24 5.32 -0.28
N LEU A 47 -9.64 4.38 -1.02
CA LEU A 47 -10.00 4.12 -2.42
C LEU A 47 -11.47 3.76 -2.60
N VAL A 48 -12.03 2.93 -1.71
CA VAL A 48 -13.46 2.56 -1.70
C VAL A 48 -14.37 3.78 -1.63
N LYS A 49 -13.95 4.85 -0.94
CA LYS A 49 -14.76 6.07 -0.74
C LYS A 49 -14.55 7.13 -1.82
N THR A 50 -13.46 7.05 -2.57
CA THR A 50 -12.96 8.19 -3.35
C THR A 50 -12.71 7.89 -4.83
N ALA A 51 -12.36 6.66 -5.19
CA ALA A 51 -12.13 6.27 -6.58
C ALA A 51 -13.46 5.98 -7.29
N SER A 52 -13.48 6.17 -8.61
CA SER A 52 -14.61 5.79 -9.47
C SER A 52 -14.22 4.63 -10.39
N PRO A 53 -15.13 3.69 -10.71
CA PRO A 53 -14.85 2.62 -11.67
C PRO A 53 -14.30 3.17 -13.00
N TRP A 54 -13.32 2.49 -13.59
CA TRP A 54 -12.82 2.86 -14.92
C TRP A 54 -13.85 2.63 -16.02
N THR A 55 -14.81 1.74 -15.78
CA THR A 55 -15.93 1.42 -16.69
C THR A 55 -16.82 2.62 -16.96
N ASP A 56 -16.87 3.62 -16.08
CA ASP A 56 -17.63 4.87 -16.33
C ASP A 56 -17.01 5.73 -17.44
N LYS A 57 -15.81 5.37 -17.93
CA LYS A 57 -15.08 6.10 -18.97
C LYS A 57 -15.16 5.46 -20.36
N VAL A 58 -15.75 4.26 -20.46
CA VAL A 58 -15.87 3.50 -21.71
C VAL A 58 -17.32 3.25 -22.08
#